data_AF-A0D908-F1
#
_entry.id   AF-A0D908-F1
#
_cell.length_a   1.000
_cell.length_b   1.000
_cell.length_c   1.000
_cell.angle_alpha   90.00
_cell.angle_beta   90.00
_cell.angle_gamma   90.00
#
_symmetry.space_group_name_H-M   'P 1'
#
loop_
_entity.id
_entity.type
_entity.pdbx_description
1 polymer ?
#
loop_
_entity_poly.entity_id
_entity_poly.type
_entity_poly.pdbx_seq_one_letter_code
_entity_poly.pdbx_strand_id
1 'polypeptide(L)'
;MSHHHKAHDIAKVAAARLNAAAATRNYNVTPRVDYRTVVKVDGPLVILDNVKFPRYAEIVNVCLGDGSVRKGQVLEIAGKKAVVQIFEGTSGIDNLYTHCEFTGSTLQMPISEEMLGRAFNGSGVPIDKGPPVLAEEFLDIQGQPINPFSRVYPQEMIQTGISAIDCMNSIARGQKIPLFFCQRFATQRNRSLNCALSFIGKRKGCS
;
A
#
# COMPACT_ATOMS: atom_id res chain seq x y z
N MET A 1 -3.54 -6.94 -52.64
CA MET A 1 -2.87 -7.58 -51.49
C MET A 1 -1.90 -6.67 -50.72
N SER A 2 -1.50 -5.51 -51.24
CA SER A 2 -0.50 -4.60 -50.62
C SER A 2 -1.02 -3.70 -49.49
N HIS A 3 -2.34 -3.52 -49.35
CA HIS A 3 -2.92 -2.62 -48.34
C HIS A 3 -3.00 -3.25 -46.93
N HIS A 4 -3.11 -4.57 -46.82
CA HIS A 4 -3.17 -5.26 -45.52
C HIS A 4 -1.83 -5.31 -44.78
N HIS A 5 -0.70 -5.38 -45.49
CA HIS A 5 0.62 -5.38 -44.84
C HIS A 5 0.97 -4.03 -44.21
N LYS A 6 0.67 -2.91 -44.88
CA LYS A 6 0.94 -1.56 -44.35
C LYS A 6 0.19 -1.25 -43.06
N ALA A 7 -1.04 -1.75 -42.91
CA ALA A 7 -1.83 -1.57 -41.69
C ALA A 7 -1.23 -2.29 -40.47
N HIS A 8 -0.66 -3.48 -40.69
CA HIS A 8 -0.01 -4.27 -39.65
C HIS A 8 1.29 -3.62 -39.15
N ASP A 9 2.04 -2.99 -40.05
CA ASP A 9 3.28 -2.29 -39.70
C ASP A 9 3.01 -0.98 -38.94
N ILE A 10 1.97 -0.23 -39.31
CA ILE A 10 1.55 0.99 -38.60
C ILE A 10 1.09 0.65 -37.17
N ALA A 11 0.35 -0.45 -36.99
CA ALA A 11 -0.08 -0.92 -35.68
C ALA A 11 1.11 -1.34 -34.79
N LYS A 12 2.12 -2.03 -35.36
CA LYS A 12 3.36 -2.37 -34.64
C LYS A 12 4.15 -1.13 -34.23
N VAL A 13 4.25 -0.12 -35.09
CA VAL A 13 4.94 1.15 -34.80
C VAL A 13 4.18 1.95 -33.74
N ALA A 14 2.85 1.95 -33.76
CA ALA A 14 2.02 2.58 -32.74
C ALA A 14 2.16 1.89 -31.37
N ALA A 15 2.14 0.56 -31.34
CA ALA A 15 2.40 -0.23 -30.13
C ALA A 15 3.83 -0.01 -29.59
N ALA A 16 4.84 0.05 -30.47
CA ALA A 16 6.20 0.35 -30.08
C ALA A 16 6.36 1.76 -29.49
N ARG A 17 5.65 2.77 -30.06
CA ARG A 17 5.61 4.13 -29.52
C ARG A 17 4.88 4.21 -28.17
N LEU A 18 3.78 3.47 -28.00
CA LEU A 18 3.09 3.33 -26.72
C LEU A 18 4.00 2.69 -25.66
N ASN A 19 4.74 1.65 -26.02
CA ASN A 19 5.69 0.99 -25.12
C ASN A 19 6.89 1.89 -24.78
N ALA A 20 7.43 2.64 -25.75
CA ALA A 20 8.51 3.60 -25.51
C ALA A 20 8.05 4.79 -24.66
N ALA A 21 6.81 5.26 -24.86
CA ALA A 21 6.20 6.29 -24.03
C ALA A 21 5.86 5.77 -22.62
N ALA A 22 5.48 4.50 -22.47
CA ALA A 22 5.27 3.89 -21.16
C ALA A 22 6.58 3.78 -20.36
N ALA A 23 7.70 3.45 -21.01
CA ALA A 23 9.01 3.34 -20.38
C ALA A 23 9.55 4.67 -19.81
N THR A 24 9.12 5.80 -20.38
CA THR A 24 9.64 7.14 -20.02
C THR A 24 8.71 7.95 -19.13
N ARG A 25 7.51 7.45 -18.82
CA ARG A 25 6.41 8.36 -18.46
C ARG A 25 6.52 9.04 -17.10
N ASN A 26 7.17 8.45 -16.08
CA ASN A 26 7.39 9.10 -14.77
C ASN A 26 8.44 8.32 -13.93
N TYR A 27 9.71 8.28 -14.33
CA TYR A 27 10.76 7.63 -13.53
C TYR A 27 11.62 8.68 -12.83
N ASN A 28 11.77 8.57 -11.51
CA ASN A 28 12.67 9.44 -10.76
C ASN A 28 14.11 8.92 -10.91
N VAL A 29 14.97 9.71 -11.57
CA VAL A 29 16.38 9.36 -11.84
C VAL A 29 17.30 9.91 -10.75
N THR A 30 16.79 10.61 -9.74
CA THR A 30 17.64 11.10 -8.65
C THR A 30 18.24 9.93 -7.88
N PRO A 31 19.57 9.89 -7.68
CA PRO A 31 20.18 8.85 -6.87
C PRO A 31 19.63 8.91 -5.44
N ARG A 32 19.38 7.75 -4.86
CA ARG A 32 18.97 7.65 -3.47
C ARG A 32 20.14 8.03 -2.57
N VAL A 33 19.84 8.73 -1.49
CA VAL A 33 20.86 9.25 -0.58
C VAL A 33 20.90 8.38 0.66
N ASP A 34 22.08 7.83 0.93
CA ASP A 34 22.35 7.04 2.12
C ASP A 34 22.92 7.92 3.23
N TYR A 35 22.34 7.81 4.42
CA TYR A 35 22.79 8.52 5.61
C TYR A 35 23.22 7.53 6.69
N ARG A 36 24.34 7.82 7.34
CA ARG A 36 24.85 7.09 8.52
C ARG A 36 24.74 7.91 9.80
N THR A 37 23.91 8.95 9.78
CA THR A 37 23.81 9.97 10.83
C THR A 37 22.66 9.66 11.79
N VAL A 38 22.64 8.44 12.30
CA VAL A 38 21.70 8.03 13.37
C VAL A 38 22.19 8.65 14.68
N VAL A 39 21.34 9.49 15.29
CA VAL A 39 21.67 10.15 16.56
C VAL A 39 21.18 9.34 17.74
N LYS A 40 19.92 8.90 17.71
CA LYS A 40 19.28 8.21 18.83
C LYS A 40 18.20 7.27 18.33
N VAL A 41 18.05 6.15 19.04
CA VAL A 41 16.92 5.22 18.94
C VAL A 41 16.10 5.31 20.22
N ASP A 42 14.78 5.49 20.10
CA ASP A 42 13.87 5.63 21.24
C ASP A 42 12.59 4.81 21.00
N GLY A 43 12.44 3.69 21.70
CA GLY A 43 11.35 2.75 21.46
C GLY A 43 11.30 2.32 19.98
N PRO A 44 10.19 2.54 19.24
CA PRO A 44 10.07 2.24 17.82
C PRO A 44 10.60 3.35 16.88
N LEU A 45 11.13 4.44 17.42
CA LEU A 45 11.53 5.63 16.68
C LEU A 45 13.06 5.69 16.51
N VAL A 46 13.49 6.16 15.35
CA VAL A 46 14.89 6.42 15.01
C VAL A 46 15.01 7.89 14.58
N ILE A 47 15.94 8.60 15.21
CA ILE A 47 16.19 10.02 14.98
C ILE A 47 17.46 10.15 14.14
N LEU A 48 17.30 10.73 12.96
CA LEU A 48 18.37 11.05 12.02
C LEU A 48 18.67 12.54 12.05
N ASP A 49 19.95 12.89 11.92
CA ASP A 49 20.40 14.28 11.80
C ASP A 49 21.13 14.50 10.47
N ASN A 50 21.28 15.75 10.06
CA ASN A 50 21.90 16.15 8.81
C ASN A 50 21.29 15.51 7.54
N VAL A 51 19.97 15.27 7.56
CA VAL A 51 19.24 14.77 6.38
C VAL A 51 18.92 15.96 5.46
N LYS A 52 19.19 15.82 4.15
CA LYS A 52 18.89 16.86 3.17
C LYS A 52 17.50 16.64 2.60
N PHE A 53 16.63 17.65 2.77
CA PHE A 53 15.28 17.69 2.21
C PHE A 53 14.45 16.40 2.44
N PRO A 54 14.32 15.91 3.69
CA PRO A 54 13.42 14.79 3.97
C PRO A 54 11.97 15.17 3.62
N ARG A 55 11.18 14.21 3.14
CA ARG A 55 9.74 14.41 2.90
C ARG A 55 8.90 13.72 3.96
N TYR A 56 7.75 14.33 4.27
CA TYR A 56 6.80 13.74 5.21
C TYR A 56 6.20 12.45 4.61
N ALA A 57 5.97 11.44 5.46
CA ALA A 57 5.44 10.13 5.06
C ALA A 57 6.30 9.38 4.01
N GLU A 58 7.56 9.77 3.85
CA GLU A 58 8.51 9.10 2.96
C GLU A 58 8.95 7.75 3.53
N ILE A 59 9.19 6.78 2.64
CA ILE A 59 9.72 5.48 3.02
C ILE A 59 11.25 5.47 3.05
N VAL A 60 11.76 4.94 4.16
CA VAL A 60 13.18 4.79 4.43
C VAL A 60 13.50 3.30 4.59
N ASN A 61 14.52 2.82 3.90
CA ASN A 61 15.09 1.50 4.12
C ASN A 61 16.24 1.63 5.11
N VAL A 62 16.11 0.97 6.26
CA VAL A 62 17.13 0.94 7.31
C VAL A 62 17.88 -0.38 7.19
N CYS A 63 19.13 -0.30 6.77
CA CYS A 63 20.01 -1.45 6.66
C CYS A 63 20.84 -1.57 7.95
N LEU A 64 20.72 -2.71 8.62
CA LEU A 64 21.50 -3.04 9.81
C LEU A 64 22.94 -3.44 9.47
N GLY A 65 23.82 -3.44 10.48
CA GLY A 65 25.17 -4.01 10.35
C GLY A 65 25.16 -5.50 9.99
N ASP A 66 24.12 -6.22 10.43
CA ASP A 66 23.90 -7.65 10.12
C ASP A 66 23.45 -7.89 8.67
N GLY A 67 23.22 -6.84 7.88
CA GLY A 67 22.71 -6.91 6.50
C GLY A 67 21.19 -7.06 6.39
N SER A 68 20.46 -7.13 7.50
CA SER A 68 18.99 -7.11 7.47
C SER A 68 18.47 -5.72 7.10
N VAL A 69 17.45 -5.68 6.25
CA VAL A 69 16.81 -4.42 5.82
C VAL A 69 15.43 -4.32 6.45
N ARG A 70 15.18 -3.22 7.16
CA ARG A 70 13.90 -2.91 7.77
C ARG A 70 13.29 -1.70 7.10
N LYS A 71 11.97 -1.72 6.93
CA LYS A 71 11.23 -0.56 6.40
C LYS A 71 10.81 0.36 7.52
N GLY A 72 10.93 1.66 7.27
CA GLY A 72 10.41 2.70 8.14
C GLY A 72 9.74 3.82 7.36
N GLN A 73 9.01 4.65 8.09
CA GLN A 73 8.31 5.82 7.56
C GLN A 73 8.71 7.07 8.34
N VAL A 74 8.96 8.17 7.63
CA VAL A 74 9.19 9.48 8.25
C VAL A 74 7.89 9.99 8.87
N LEU A 75 7.90 10.22 10.19
CA LEU A 75 6.79 10.79 10.94
C LEU A 75 6.89 12.31 11.05
N GLU A 76 8.10 12.84 11.27
CA GLU A 76 8.29 14.26 11.53
C GLU A 76 9.62 14.76 10.97
N ILE A 77 9.62 16.02 10.54
CA ILE A 77 10.78 16.71 10.00
C ILE A 77 10.95 18.03 10.74
N ALA A 78 12.10 18.22 11.35
CA ALA A 78 12.50 19.45 12.02
C ALA A 78 13.81 19.97 11.41
N GLY A 79 13.69 20.80 10.37
CA GLY A 79 14.84 21.37 9.65
C GLY A 79 15.73 20.29 9.01
N LYS A 80 16.84 19.97 9.67
CA LYS A 80 17.80 18.93 9.22
C LYS A 80 17.64 17.59 9.94
N LYS A 81 16.72 17.52 10.91
CA LYS A 81 16.40 16.30 11.66
C LYS A 81 15.16 15.64 11.10
N ALA A 82 15.18 14.31 11.04
CA ALA A 82 14.05 13.50 10.64
C ALA A 82 13.79 12.42 11.69
N VAL A 83 12.53 12.22 12.05
CA VAL A 83 12.08 11.15 12.94
C VAL A 83 11.43 10.06 12.09
N VAL A 84 11.97 8.86 12.16
CA VAL A 84 11.53 7.69 11.38
C VAL A 84 10.97 6.64 12.32
N GLN A 85 9.78 6.12 12.04
CA GLN A 85 9.22 4.96 12.74
C GLN A 85 9.51 3.69 11.96
N ILE A 86 9.98 2.65 12.63
CA ILE A 86 10.30 1.36 12.00
C ILE A 86 9.18 0.36 12.22
N PHE A 87 8.73 -0.30 11.15
CA PHE A 87 7.60 -1.23 11.19
C PHE A 87 7.93 -2.55 11.89
N GLU A 88 9.16 -3.04 11.75
CA GLU A 88 9.63 -4.32 12.28
C GLU A 88 10.25 -4.20 13.69
N GLY A 89 10.27 -2.99 14.25
CA GLY A 89 10.91 -2.68 15.52
C GLY A 89 12.39 -2.33 15.40
N THR A 90 12.99 -1.90 16.52
CA THR A 90 14.31 -1.28 16.58
C THR A 90 15.41 -2.17 17.17
N SER A 91 15.09 -3.44 17.48
CA SER A 91 16.03 -4.39 18.07
C SER A 91 17.27 -4.58 17.20
N GLY A 92 18.47 -4.29 17.71
CA GLY A 92 19.72 -4.45 16.96
C GLY A 92 20.09 -3.28 16.04
N ILE A 93 19.39 -2.14 16.11
CA ILE A 93 19.84 -0.91 15.46
C ILE A 93 20.98 -0.32 16.28
N ASP A 94 22.15 -0.22 15.66
CA ASP A 94 23.31 0.48 16.20
C ASP A 94 23.48 1.85 15.52
N ASN A 95 24.24 2.78 16.11
CA ASN A 95 24.49 4.08 15.51
C ASN A 95 25.66 4.07 14.51
N LEU A 96 26.57 3.09 14.60
CA LEU A 96 27.83 3.10 13.83
C LEU A 96 27.71 2.40 12.48
N TYR A 97 27.09 1.22 12.47
CA TYR A 97 27.03 0.35 11.27
C TYR A 97 25.73 0.47 10.49
N THR A 98 24.71 1.09 11.05
CA THR A 98 23.42 1.21 10.38
C THR A 98 23.45 2.36 9.37
N HIS A 99 22.79 2.14 8.23
CA HIS A 99 22.61 3.18 7.22
C HIS A 99 21.15 3.22 6.79
N CYS A 100 20.68 4.43 6.53
CA CYS A 100 19.30 4.71 6.15
C CYS A 100 19.29 5.27 4.72
N GLU A 101 18.67 4.54 3.82
CA GLU A 101 18.44 4.93 2.43
C GLU A 101 17.05 5.56 2.31
N PHE A 102 16.99 6.81 1.83
CA PHE A 102 15.73 7.50 1.57
C PHE A 102 15.25 7.24 0.15
N THR A 103 14.01 6.75 0.01
CA THR A 103 13.47 6.32 -1.29
C THR A 103 12.98 7.49 -2.16
N GLY A 104 12.67 8.64 -1.55
CA GLY A 104 12.13 9.84 -2.22
C GLY A 104 10.62 9.80 -2.50
N SER A 105 9.97 8.68 -2.18
CA SER A 105 8.55 8.42 -2.46
C SER A 105 7.80 8.04 -1.19
N THR A 106 6.50 8.32 -1.17
CA THR A 106 5.58 7.82 -0.15
C THR A 106 5.39 6.31 -0.30
N LEU A 107 4.77 5.69 0.71
CA LEU A 107 4.48 4.27 0.68
C LEU A 107 3.44 3.96 -0.39
N GLN A 108 3.88 3.26 -1.43
CA GLN A 108 3.03 2.83 -2.53
C GLN A 108 2.83 1.31 -2.48
N MET A 109 1.61 0.88 -2.74
CA MET A 109 1.25 -0.53 -2.84
C MET A 109 1.22 -0.94 -4.32
N PRO A 110 1.93 -2.01 -4.70
CA PRO A 110 1.76 -2.60 -6.03
C PRO A 110 0.37 -3.23 -6.12
N ILE A 111 -0.38 -2.87 -7.16
CA ILE A 111 -1.72 -3.41 -7.41
C ILE A 111 -1.73 -4.12 -8.75
N SER A 112 -2.39 -5.28 -8.77
CA SER A 112 -2.69 -6.07 -9.96
C SER A 112 -3.93 -6.92 -9.72
N GLU A 113 -4.60 -7.32 -10.79
CA GLU A 113 -5.72 -8.27 -10.74
C GLU A 113 -5.29 -9.63 -10.17
N GLU A 114 -4.00 -10.00 -10.30
CA GLU A 114 -3.43 -11.25 -9.77
C GLU A 114 -3.43 -11.33 -8.23
N MET A 115 -3.72 -10.23 -7.52
CA MET A 115 -3.83 -10.25 -6.06
C MET A 115 -5.08 -10.98 -5.56
N LEU A 116 -6.10 -11.16 -6.40
CA LEU A 116 -7.33 -11.85 -6.03
C LEU A 116 -7.03 -13.34 -5.75
N GLY A 117 -7.42 -13.80 -4.55
CA GLY A 117 -7.20 -15.19 -4.13
C GLY A 117 -5.84 -15.46 -3.48
N ARG A 118 -4.99 -14.43 -3.35
CA ARG A 118 -3.71 -14.50 -2.63
C ARG A 118 -3.84 -13.91 -1.22
N ALA A 119 -3.03 -14.41 -0.30
CA ALA A 119 -2.84 -13.87 1.04
C ALA A 119 -1.50 -13.12 1.14
N PHE A 120 -1.59 -11.95 1.75
CA PHE A 120 -0.48 -11.03 1.98
C PHE A 120 -0.35 -10.74 3.47
N ASN A 121 0.86 -10.39 3.90
CA ASN A 121 1.05 -9.80 5.22
C ASN A 121 0.64 -8.31 5.22
N GLY A 122 0.66 -7.67 6.40
CA GLY A 122 0.34 -6.25 6.56
C GLY A 122 1.31 -5.29 5.84
N SER A 123 2.46 -5.79 5.39
CA SER A 123 3.48 -5.03 4.66
C SER A 123 3.44 -5.26 3.14
N GLY A 124 2.45 -6.02 2.64
CA GLY A 124 2.27 -6.32 1.21
C GLY A 124 3.15 -7.45 0.64
N VAL A 125 3.85 -8.20 1.48
CA VAL A 125 4.63 -9.38 1.08
C VAL A 125 3.72 -10.61 1.05
N PRO A 126 3.75 -11.42 -0.02
CA PRO A 126 2.92 -12.62 -0.12
C PRO A 126 3.34 -13.67 0.91
N ILE A 127 2.37 -14.24 1.63
CA ILE A 127 2.61 -15.32 2.62
C ILE A 127 2.38 -16.72 2.02
N ASP A 128 1.79 -16.80 0.82
CA ASP A 128 1.44 -18.05 0.14
C ASP A 128 2.62 -18.76 -0.52
N LYS A 129 3.85 -18.29 -0.32
CA LYS A 129 5.08 -18.76 -1.01
C LYS A 129 5.03 -18.66 -2.54
N GLY A 130 4.04 -17.96 -3.09
CA GLY A 130 3.98 -17.64 -4.52
C GLY A 130 4.98 -16.55 -4.93
N PRO A 131 5.18 -16.35 -6.25
CA PRO A 131 6.08 -15.31 -6.76
C PRO A 131 5.63 -13.90 -6.35
N PRO A 132 6.51 -12.89 -6.35
CA PRO A 132 6.10 -11.51 -6.12
C PRO A 132 5.03 -11.08 -7.13
N VAL A 133 4.12 -10.21 -6.71
CA VAL A 133 3.05 -9.68 -7.59
C VAL A 133 3.71 -8.81 -8.67
N LEU A 134 3.36 -9.08 -9.93
CA LEU A 134 3.70 -8.18 -11.03
C LEU A 134 2.75 -6.99 -10.98
N ALA A 135 3.26 -5.82 -10.60
CA ALA A 135 2.45 -4.62 -10.45
C ALA A 135 2.03 -4.07 -11.82
N GLU A 136 0.74 -3.80 -11.99
CA GLU A 136 0.22 -3.03 -13.13
C GLU A 136 0.31 -1.53 -12.82
N GLU A 137 0.01 -1.16 -11.58
CA GLU A 137 0.05 0.22 -11.10
C GLU A 137 0.54 0.29 -9.63
N PHE A 138 1.18 1.40 -9.28
CA PHE A 138 1.57 1.73 -7.91
C PHE A 138 0.65 2.84 -7.38
N LEU A 139 -0.21 2.50 -6.41
CA LEU A 139 -1.09 3.47 -5.76
C LEU A 139 -0.60 3.81 -4.36
N ASP A 140 -0.75 5.08 -3.95
CA ASP A 140 -0.49 5.51 -2.58
C ASP A 140 -1.52 4.88 -1.62
N ILE A 141 -1.04 4.40 -0.47
CA ILE A 141 -1.87 3.78 0.56
C ILE A 141 -2.84 4.77 1.21
N GLN A 142 -2.51 6.07 1.24
CA GLN A 142 -3.44 7.08 1.75
C GLN A 142 -4.68 7.25 0.87
N GLY A 143 -4.62 6.77 -0.38
CA GLY A 143 -5.66 6.92 -1.36
C GLY A 143 -5.90 8.38 -1.74
N GLN A 144 -6.88 8.59 -2.60
CA GLN A 144 -7.33 9.93 -2.97
C GLN A 144 -8.72 10.19 -2.37
N PRO A 145 -8.97 11.40 -1.82
CA PRO A 145 -10.29 11.74 -1.31
C PRO A 145 -11.30 11.75 -2.46
N ILE A 146 -12.46 11.11 -2.24
CA ILE A 146 -13.56 11.08 -3.21
C ILE A 146 -14.37 12.38 -3.09
N ASN A 147 -14.67 13.01 -4.22
CA ASN A 147 -15.51 14.20 -4.27
C ASN A 147 -16.94 13.90 -3.74
N PRO A 148 -17.47 14.69 -2.78
CA PRO A 148 -18.80 14.47 -2.21
C PRO A 148 -19.95 14.60 -3.24
N PHE A 149 -19.82 15.45 -4.26
CA PHE A 149 -20.88 15.66 -5.26
C PHE A 149 -21.03 14.47 -6.21
N SER A 150 -19.93 13.79 -6.53
CA SER A 150 -19.95 12.58 -7.39
C SER A 150 -20.39 11.32 -6.64
N ARG A 151 -20.74 11.43 -5.36
CA ARG A 151 -21.11 10.30 -4.53
C ARG A 151 -22.58 9.91 -4.76
N VAL A 152 -22.80 8.72 -5.28
CA VAL A 152 -24.15 8.14 -5.43
C VAL A 152 -24.64 7.63 -4.07
N TYR A 153 -25.87 7.98 -3.69
CA TYR A 153 -26.49 7.48 -2.46
C TYR A 153 -26.80 5.98 -2.58
N PRO A 154 -26.48 5.17 -1.56
CA PRO A 154 -26.76 3.75 -1.58
C PRO A 154 -28.26 3.51 -1.35
N GLN A 155 -28.91 2.77 -2.26
CA GLN A 155 -30.34 2.45 -2.19
C GLN A 155 -30.63 0.94 -2.14
N GLU A 156 -29.67 0.11 -2.53
CA GLU A 156 -29.86 -1.34 -2.58
C GLU A 156 -29.56 -1.97 -1.21
N MET A 157 -30.56 -2.63 -0.61
CA MET A 157 -30.38 -3.44 0.60
C MET A 157 -29.66 -4.76 0.27
N ILE A 158 -28.84 -5.23 1.20
CA ILE A 158 -28.15 -6.52 1.12
C ILE A 158 -28.71 -7.45 2.17
N GLN A 159 -29.13 -8.64 1.73
CA GLN A 159 -29.53 -9.71 2.64
C GLN A 159 -28.29 -10.38 3.23
N THR A 160 -28.14 -10.32 4.55
CA THR A 160 -26.99 -10.91 5.26
C THR A 160 -27.25 -12.35 5.71
N GLY A 161 -28.52 -12.75 5.81
CA GLY A 161 -28.92 -14.08 6.28
C GLY A 161 -28.98 -14.19 7.81
N ILE A 162 -28.79 -13.08 8.52
CA ILE A 162 -28.89 -13.00 9.98
C ILE A 162 -30.16 -12.22 10.30
N SER A 163 -31.19 -12.91 10.79
CA SER A 163 -32.51 -12.31 11.05
C SER A 163 -32.45 -11.07 11.96
N ALA A 164 -31.56 -11.08 12.95
CA ALA A 164 -31.36 -9.94 13.83
C ALA A 164 -30.83 -8.69 13.09
N ILE A 165 -30.01 -8.87 12.05
CA ILE A 165 -29.49 -7.75 11.24
C ILE A 165 -30.53 -7.37 10.19
N ASP A 166 -31.05 -8.35 9.44
CA ASP A 166 -31.95 -8.09 8.32
C ASP A 166 -33.29 -7.45 8.77
N CYS A 167 -33.82 -7.81 9.95
CA CYS A 167 -35.08 -7.24 10.48
C CYS A 167 -34.90 -5.92 11.23
N MET A 168 -33.87 -5.80 12.07
CA MET A 168 -33.73 -4.66 12.99
C MET A 168 -32.81 -3.56 12.47
N ASN A 169 -31.80 -3.91 11.66
CA ASN A 169 -30.75 -3.01 11.17
C ASN A 169 -30.36 -3.36 9.73
N SER A 170 -31.28 -3.15 8.78
CA SER A 170 -31.03 -3.44 7.37
C SER A 170 -29.86 -2.60 6.83
N ILE A 171 -29.00 -3.24 6.04
CA ILE A 171 -27.74 -2.67 5.58
C ILE A 171 -27.82 -2.38 4.07
N ALA A 172 -27.45 -1.16 3.68
CA ALA A 172 -27.36 -0.78 2.27
C ALA A 172 -25.95 -1.02 1.69
N ARG A 173 -25.87 -1.37 0.40
CA ARG A 173 -24.59 -1.60 -0.30
C ARG A 173 -23.72 -0.33 -0.28
N GLY A 174 -22.53 -0.42 0.29
CA GLY A 174 -21.58 0.71 0.37
C GLY A 174 -21.68 1.53 1.66
N GLN A 175 -22.50 1.11 2.63
CA GLN A 175 -22.48 1.64 3.98
C GLN A 175 -21.35 1.01 4.81
N LYS A 176 -20.66 1.81 5.62
CA LYS A 176 -19.67 1.33 6.59
C LYS A 176 -20.35 1.20 7.96
N ILE A 177 -20.48 -0.02 8.49
CA ILE A 177 -21.07 -0.28 9.81
C ILE A 177 -20.00 -0.92 10.71
N PRO A 178 -19.68 -0.33 11.87
CA PRO A 178 -18.78 -0.95 12.83
C PRO A 178 -19.49 -2.08 13.59
N LEU A 179 -18.77 -3.18 13.86
CA LEU A 179 -19.22 -4.26 14.74
C LEU A 179 -18.44 -4.19 16.05
N PHE A 180 -19.15 -4.04 17.17
CA PHE A 180 -18.55 -3.97 18.50
C PHE A 180 -18.73 -5.30 19.24
N PHE A 181 -17.63 -5.84 19.77
CA PHE A 181 -17.64 -7.09 20.54
C PHE A 181 -16.82 -6.93 21.83
N CYS A 182 -17.19 -7.67 22.87
CA CYS A 182 -16.42 -7.77 24.10
C CYS A 182 -15.56 -9.05 24.10
N GLN A 183 -14.34 -8.95 24.61
CA GLN A 183 -13.25 -9.92 24.47
C GLN A 183 -13.58 -11.36 24.93
N ARG A 184 -14.60 -11.53 25.79
CA ARG A 184 -15.00 -12.82 26.36
C ARG A 184 -15.95 -13.65 25.47
N PHE A 185 -16.42 -13.13 24.33
CA PHE A 185 -17.42 -13.78 23.47
C PHE A 185 -16.87 -14.38 22.16
N ALA A 186 -15.55 -14.41 21.95
CA ALA A 186 -14.95 -14.81 20.67
C ALA A 186 -14.33 -16.22 20.70
N THR A 187 -15.14 -17.28 20.60
CA THR A 187 -14.67 -18.64 20.31
C THR A 187 -15.02 -19.03 18.87
N GLN A 188 -13.97 -19.10 18.02
CA GLN A 188 -13.80 -19.61 16.65
C GLN A 188 -14.94 -19.58 15.58
N ARG A 189 -16.24 -19.63 15.90
CA ARG A 189 -17.35 -19.50 14.92
C ARG A 189 -17.49 -18.09 14.31
N ASN A 190 -16.86 -17.08 14.90
CA ASN A 190 -17.00 -15.67 14.48
C ASN A 190 -16.00 -15.23 13.40
N ARG A 191 -15.03 -16.07 13.00
CA ARG A 191 -14.08 -15.72 11.92
C ARG A 191 -14.76 -15.66 10.54
N SER A 192 -15.75 -16.52 10.28
CA SER A 192 -16.50 -16.53 9.01
C SER A 192 -17.39 -15.30 8.87
N LEU A 193 -18.02 -14.83 9.96
CA LEU A 193 -18.84 -13.61 9.99
C LEU A 193 -18.02 -12.35 9.70
N ASN A 194 -16.82 -12.22 10.29
CA ASN A 194 -15.92 -11.10 10.00
C ASN A 194 -15.44 -11.11 8.54
N CYS A 195 -15.19 -12.29 7.95
CA CYS A 195 -14.78 -12.39 6.55
C CYS A 195 -15.94 -12.02 5.60
N ALA A 196 -17.16 -12.51 5.87
CA ALA A 196 -18.33 -12.27 5.02
C ALA A 196 -18.73 -10.77 4.95
N LEU A 197 -18.73 -10.05 6.08
CA LEU A 197 -19.08 -8.63 6.10
C LEU A 197 -18.00 -7.73 5.48
N SER A 198 -16.73 -8.14 5.50
CA SER A 198 -15.63 -7.39 4.88
C SER A 198 -15.69 -7.41 3.34
N PHE A 199 -16.27 -8.47 2.76
CA PHE A 199 -16.37 -8.65 1.30
C PHE A 199 -17.50 -7.84 0.65
N ILE A 200 -18.49 -7.41 1.42
CA ILE A 200 -19.68 -6.70 0.93
C ILE A 200 -19.34 -5.31 0.36
N GLY A 201 -18.15 -4.76 0.66
CA GLY A 201 -17.70 -3.45 0.20
C GLY A 201 -16.93 -3.40 -1.13
N LYS A 202 -16.53 -4.52 -1.75
CA LYS A 202 -15.54 -4.51 -2.85
C LYS A 202 -16.00 -4.97 -4.24
N ARG A 203 -17.28 -5.30 -4.47
CA ARG A 203 -17.78 -5.49 -5.85
C ARG A 203 -18.38 -4.21 -6.42
N LYS A 204 -17.52 -3.32 -6.91
CA LYS A 204 -17.84 -2.48 -8.06
C LYS A 204 -16.72 -2.62 -9.07
N GLY A 205 -16.97 -3.41 -10.11
CA GLY A 205 -16.18 -3.36 -11.33
C GLY A 205 -16.37 -1.99 -11.98
N CYS A 206 -15.26 -1.45 -12.46
CA CYS A 206 -15.28 -0.47 -13.54
C CYS A 206 -16.05 -1.07 -14.72
N SER A 207 -17.03 -0.32 -15.17
CA SER A 207 -17.43 -0.23 -16.58
C SER A 207 -16.94 1.11 -17.11
#